data_AF-A0A3D8VJ37-F1
#
_entry.id   AF-A0A3D8VJ37-F1
#
_cell.length_a   1.000
_cell.length_b   1.000
_cell.length_c   1.000
_cell.angle_alpha   90.00
_cell.angle_beta   90.00
_cell.angle_gamma   90.00
#
_symmetry.space_group_name_H-M   'P 1'
#
loop_
_entity.id
_entity.type
_entity.pdbx_description
1 polymer ?
#
loop_
_entity_poly.entity_id
_entity_poly.type
_entity_poly.pdbx_seq_one_letter_code
_entity_poly.pdbx_strand_id
1 'polypeptide(L)'
;MSDVTLLRIGILIAGLILVAAIVFFGRPRKPGQGKRVPREPAASSGAPRQEPTLGEQIERDLAQGGTAGGSTSQAELELFDRTLEGGANSELGRRVSEEFDKIVTLYLAARAGQKLHGPDIVVAAEKAGLVYGYMGVFHRLVENHPDRGPVFSVANIMKPGSFDMANIQSMETPAIAFFLTLPAPVNALDAWETMLPTAQRMAELLDGVVLDEQRNALGRQRIAHIRDELRAYDRQREAPPLTKPARW
;
A
#
# COMPACT_ATOMS: atom_id res chain seq x y z
N MET A 1 -0.84 6.09 -59.33
CA MET A 1 -1.15 6.52 -57.96
C MET A 1 0.12 6.39 -57.15
N SER A 2 0.58 7.43 -56.46
CA SER A 2 1.87 7.40 -55.74
C SER A 2 1.80 6.49 -54.51
N ASP A 3 2.87 5.74 -54.23
CA ASP A 3 2.98 4.83 -53.07
C ASP A 3 2.64 5.50 -51.74
N VAL A 4 2.93 6.81 -51.64
CA VAL A 4 2.59 7.64 -50.47
C VAL A 4 1.07 7.75 -50.27
N THR A 5 0.28 7.79 -51.34
CA THR A 5 -1.18 7.83 -51.28
C THR A 5 -1.74 6.49 -50.80
N LEU A 6 -1.13 5.38 -51.23
CA LEU A 6 -1.48 4.03 -50.82
C LEU A 6 -1.20 3.81 -49.32
N LEU A 7 -0.05 4.28 -48.81
CA LEU A 7 0.29 4.25 -47.38
C LEU A 7 -0.67 5.09 -46.53
N ARG A 8 -1.04 6.29 -46.98
CA ARG A 8 -1.99 7.16 -46.26
C ARG A 8 -3.38 6.55 -46.16
N ILE A 9 -3.85 5.92 -47.23
CA ILE A 9 -5.14 5.20 -47.23
C ILE A 9 -5.08 3.99 -46.30
N GLY A 10 -3.97 3.24 -46.30
CA GLY A 10 -3.77 2.11 -45.39
C GLY A 10 -3.84 2.50 -43.91
N ILE A 11 -3.19 3.61 -43.53
CA ILE A 11 -3.21 4.12 -42.15
C ILE A 11 -4.63 4.58 -41.76
N LEU A 12 -5.36 5.24 -42.66
CA LEU A 12 -6.73 5.67 -42.41
C LEU A 12 -7.67 4.49 -42.15
N ILE A 13 -7.53 3.42 -42.95
CA ILE A 13 -8.33 2.20 -42.79
C ILE A 13 -8.00 1.51 -41.47
N ALA A 14 -6.72 1.38 -41.12
CA ALA A 14 -6.30 0.78 -39.85
C ALA A 14 -6.84 1.55 -38.63
N GLY A 15 -6.82 2.88 -38.68
CA GLY A 15 -7.39 3.73 -37.63
C GLY A 15 -8.91 3.55 -37.48
N LEU A 16 -9.64 3.48 -38.59
CA LEU A 16 -11.09 3.25 -38.59
C LEU A 16 -11.47 1.88 -38.00
N ILE A 17 -10.67 0.84 -38.32
CA ILE A 17 -10.86 -0.51 -37.76
C ILE A 17 -10.62 -0.52 -36.24
N LEU A 18 -9.57 0.17 -35.76
CA LEU A 18 -9.27 0.28 -34.33
C LEU A 18 -10.44 0.93 -33.57
N VAL A 19 -10.97 2.05 -34.08
CA VAL A 19 -12.10 2.76 -33.46
C VAL A 19 -13.36 1.90 -33.45
N ALA A 20 -13.65 1.19 -34.55
CA ALA A 20 -14.78 0.27 -34.61
C ALA A 20 -14.66 -0.88 -33.60
N ALA A 21 -13.44 -1.42 -33.41
CA ALA A 21 -13.18 -2.47 -32.42
C ALA A 21 -13.42 -1.98 -30.99
N ILE A 22 -12.98 -0.76 -30.65
CA ILE A 22 -13.21 -0.17 -29.32
C ILE A 22 -14.70 0.03 -29.07
N VAL A 23 -15.46 0.52 -30.05
CA VAL A 23 -16.91 0.72 -29.89
C VAL A 23 -17.66 -0.61 -29.79
N PHE A 24 -17.23 -1.64 -30.52
CA PHE A 24 -17.87 -2.95 -30.52
C PHE A 24 -17.57 -3.77 -29.26
N PHE A 25 -16.33 -3.73 -28.76
CA PHE A 25 -15.89 -4.49 -27.59
C PHE A 25 -15.96 -3.71 -26.26
N GLY A 26 -16.05 -2.37 -26.31
CA GLY A 26 -16.09 -1.51 -25.12
C GLY A 26 -17.46 -1.35 -24.46
N ARG A 27 -18.51 -2.05 -24.91
CA ARG A 27 -19.83 -2.02 -24.26
C ARG A 27 -19.95 -3.14 -23.21
N PRO A 28 -19.98 -2.82 -21.90
CA PRO A 28 -20.17 -3.83 -20.86
C PRO A 28 -21.59 -4.42 -20.94
N ARG A 29 -21.66 -5.74 -21.13
CA ARG A 29 -22.91 -6.51 -21.06
C ARG A 29 -23.36 -6.59 -19.60
N LYS A 30 -24.54 -6.01 -19.30
CA LYS A 30 -25.24 -6.23 -18.02
C LYS A 30 -25.53 -7.73 -17.85
N PRO A 31 -25.15 -8.37 -16.73
CA PRO A 31 -25.52 -9.75 -16.49
C PRO A 31 -27.04 -9.88 -16.30
N GLY A 32 -27.61 -10.84 -17.01
CA GLY A 32 -29.04 -11.14 -17.04
C GLY A 32 -29.56 -11.58 -15.67
N GLN A 33 -30.62 -10.90 -15.24
CA GLN A 33 -31.38 -11.18 -14.04
C GLN A 33 -32.00 -12.59 -14.14
N GLY A 34 -31.60 -13.48 -13.21
CA GLY A 34 -32.01 -14.88 -13.18
C GLY A 34 -33.52 -15.06 -12.98
N LYS A 35 -34.10 -15.94 -13.81
CA LYS A 35 -35.51 -16.35 -13.81
C LYS A 35 -35.79 -17.26 -12.59
N ARG A 36 -36.63 -16.81 -11.66
CA ARG A 36 -37.03 -17.59 -10.47
C ARG A 36 -38.06 -18.67 -10.85
N VAL A 37 -37.84 -19.89 -10.39
CA VAL A 37 -38.78 -21.02 -10.46
C VAL A 37 -39.80 -20.89 -9.32
N PRO A 38 -41.10 -21.17 -9.52
CA PRO A 38 -42.09 -21.11 -8.45
C PRO A 38 -41.89 -22.27 -7.47
N ARG A 39 -41.93 -21.99 -6.16
CA ARG A 39 -42.00 -22.99 -5.10
C ARG A 39 -43.38 -22.88 -4.44
N GLU A 40 -44.11 -23.99 -4.38
CA GLU A 40 -45.39 -24.12 -3.70
C GLU A 40 -45.28 -23.94 -2.18
N PRO A 41 -46.37 -23.52 -1.51
CA PRO A 41 -46.34 -23.02 -0.15
C PRO A 41 -46.43 -24.16 0.88
N ALA A 42 -45.59 -24.09 1.91
CA ALA A 42 -45.76 -24.86 3.14
C ALA A 42 -46.14 -23.90 4.28
N ALA A 43 -46.96 -24.43 5.18
CA ALA A 43 -47.88 -23.73 6.05
C ALA A 43 -47.25 -22.95 7.23
N SER A 44 -48.12 -22.12 7.79
CA SER A 44 -47.99 -21.08 8.82
C SER A 44 -47.48 -21.53 10.20
N SER A 45 -46.79 -20.61 10.89
CA SER A 45 -47.01 -20.35 12.33
C SER A 45 -46.61 -18.91 12.67
N GLY A 46 -47.34 -18.32 13.62
CA GLY A 46 -47.62 -16.89 13.72
C GLY A 46 -46.56 -16.01 14.39
N ALA A 47 -46.43 -14.80 13.85
CA ALA A 47 -46.26 -13.53 14.56
C ALA A 47 -46.59 -12.40 13.55
N PRO A 48 -47.30 -11.31 13.91
CA PRO A 48 -47.50 -10.21 12.98
C PRO A 48 -46.16 -9.53 12.72
N ARG A 49 -45.52 -9.87 11.59
CA ARG A 49 -44.36 -9.15 11.07
C ARG A 49 -44.85 -7.79 10.56
N GLN A 50 -44.68 -6.78 11.39
CA GLN A 50 -44.83 -5.38 10.99
C GLN A 50 -43.60 -5.03 10.15
N GLU A 51 -43.80 -4.81 8.85
CA GLU A 51 -42.74 -4.33 7.98
C GLU A 51 -42.55 -2.83 8.23
N PRO A 52 -41.36 -2.36 8.62
CA PRO A 52 -41.08 -0.94 8.70
C PRO A 52 -41.07 -0.39 7.28
N THR A 53 -42.08 0.38 6.92
CA THR A 53 -42.11 1.08 5.64
C THR A 53 -41.05 2.17 5.64
N LEU A 54 -40.35 2.32 4.51
CA LEU A 54 -39.25 3.26 4.28
C LEU A 54 -39.54 4.70 4.75
N GLY A 55 -40.82 5.12 4.76
CA GLY A 55 -41.26 6.41 5.29
C GLY A 55 -40.98 6.61 6.78
N GLU A 56 -41.18 5.59 7.62
CA GLU A 56 -40.93 5.68 9.06
C GLU A 56 -39.44 5.64 9.42
N GLN A 57 -38.60 5.03 8.56
CA GLN A 57 -37.14 5.06 8.73
C GLN A 57 -36.58 6.44 8.39
N ILE A 58 -37.05 7.05 7.31
CA ILE A 58 -36.67 8.41 6.92
C ILE A 58 -37.10 9.41 8.01
N GLU A 59 -38.30 9.25 8.57
CA GLU A 59 -38.79 10.11 9.66
C GLU A 59 -38.00 9.89 10.97
N ARG A 60 -37.53 8.66 11.26
CA ARG A 60 -36.62 8.39 12.38
C ARG A 60 -35.23 8.99 12.18
N ASP A 61 -34.70 8.94 10.96
CA ASP A 61 -33.41 9.52 10.60
C ASP A 61 -33.44 11.06 10.59
N LEU A 62 -34.58 11.66 10.23
CA LEU A 62 -34.82 13.11 10.32
C LEU A 62 -35.06 13.57 11.76
N ALA A 63 -35.77 12.77 12.58
CA ALA A 63 -35.96 13.04 14.00
C ALA A 63 -34.67 12.85 14.83
N GLN A 64 -33.74 12.02 14.36
CA GLN A 64 -32.39 11.85 14.90
C GLN A 64 -31.34 12.72 14.19
N GLY A 65 -31.79 13.68 13.38
CA GLY A 65 -30.95 14.65 12.69
C GLY A 65 -30.30 15.65 13.64
N GLY A 66 -29.19 15.26 14.24
CA GLY A 66 -28.27 16.15 14.94
C GLY A 66 -26.84 15.65 14.83
N THR A 67 -26.13 16.09 13.78
CA THR A 67 -24.66 15.99 13.59
C THR A 67 -24.07 14.66 13.07
N ALA A 68 -24.35 14.28 11.82
CA ALA A 68 -23.63 13.22 11.10
C ALA A 68 -22.78 13.76 9.93
N GLY A 69 -21.98 14.79 10.22
CA GLY A 69 -20.93 15.29 9.32
C GLY A 69 -19.50 15.15 9.88
N GLY A 70 -19.31 14.51 11.04
CA GLY A 70 -18.06 14.58 11.81
C GLY A 70 -17.34 13.26 12.12
N SER A 71 -17.92 12.08 11.84
CA SER A 71 -17.37 10.82 12.38
C SER A 71 -16.09 10.34 11.69
N THR A 72 -15.92 10.56 10.39
CA THR A 72 -14.66 10.22 9.69
C THR A 72 -13.52 11.12 10.14
N SER A 73 -13.82 12.42 10.31
CA SER A 73 -12.84 13.42 10.75
C SER A 73 -12.33 13.16 12.17
N GLN A 74 -13.20 12.75 13.10
CA GLN A 74 -12.79 12.46 14.48
C GLN A 74 -11.86 11.26 14.58
N ALA A 75 -12.16 10.16 13.87
CA ALA A 75 -11.30 8.98 13.91
C ALA A 75 -9.92 9.23 13.27
N GLU A 76 -9.87 10.04 12.20
CA GLU A 76 -8.62 10.47 11.57
C GLU A 76 -7.84 11.45 12.45
N LEU A 77 -8.53 12.36 13.16
CA LEU A 77 -7.93 13.29 14.13
C LEU A 77 -7.35 12.56 15.35
N GLU A 78 -8.07 11.63 15.96
CA GLU A 78 -7.58 10.85 17.11
C GLU A 78 -6.39 9.95 16.75
N LEU A 79 -6.33 9.49 15.51
CA LEU A 79 -5.22 8.68 15.00
C LEU A 79 -3.98 9.56 14.80
N PHE A 80 -4.18 10.73 14.18
CA PHE A 80 -3.16 11.74 14.00
C PHE A 80 -2.57 12.23 15.33
N ASP A 81 -3.41 12.54 16.32
CA ASP A 81 -2.99 13.03 17.64
C ASP A 81 -2.06 12.03 18.36
N ARG A 82 -2.39 10.74 18.30
CA ARG A 82 -1.57 9.63 18.84
C ARG A 82 -0.17 9.59 18.22
N THR A 83 -0.06 9.92 16.94
CA THR A 83 1.21 9.94 16.21
C THR A 83 2.04 11.19 16.52
N LEU A 84 1.40 12.32 16.83
CA LEU A 84 2.08 13.53 17.30
C LEU A 84 2.72 13.33 18.69
N GLU A 85 2.05 12.62 19.60
CA GLU A 85 2.51 12.42 20.98
C GLU A 85 3.82 11.60 21.08
N GLY A 86 4.18 10.81 20.06
CA GLY A 86 5.36 9.94 20.07
C GLY A 86 6.69 10.58 19.63
N GLY A 87 6.71 11.86 19.26
CA GLY A 87 7.62 12.29 18.19
C GLY A 87 9.02 12.84 18.47
N ALA A 88 9.48 13.03 19.71
CA ALA A 88 10.78 13.69 19.92
C ALA A 88 11.88 12.82 20.56
N ASN A 89 11.52 11.77 21.31
CA ASN A 89 12.48 10.93 22.06
C ASN A 89 12.10 9.45 22.06
N SER A 90 11.37 8.98 21.04
CA SER A 90 10.95 7.58 20.98
C SER A 90 12.11 6.68 20.55
N GLU A 91 12.42 5.68 21.37
CA GLU A 91 13.32 4.58 21.03
C GLU A 91 12.61 3.48 20.21
N LEU A 92 11.29 3.63 19.97
CA LEU A 92 10.50 2.67 19.23
C LEU A 92 10.97 2.59 17.77
N GLY A 93 11.34 1.38 17.31
CA GLY A 93 11.88 1.21 15.96
C GLY A 93 13.38 1.50 15.84
N ARG A 94 14.09 1.73 16.96
CA ARG A 94 15.55 1.71 16.96
C ARG A 94 16.07 0.29 16.71
N ARG A 95 17.12 0.17 15.91
CA ARG A 95 17.79 -1.11 15.68
C ARG A 95 18.62 -1.50 16.90
N VAL A 96 18.68 -2.80 17.20
CA VAL A 96 19.54 -3.34 18.27
C VAL A 96 21.03 -3.24 17.91
N SER A 97 21.36 -3.30 16.61
CA SER A 97 22.71 -3.12 16.09
C SER A 97 22.72 -2.16 14.90
N GLU A 98 23.74 -1.31 14.87
CA GLU A 98 24.05 -0.39 13.75
C GLU A 98 24.84 -1.09 12.63
N GLU A 99 25.34 -2.31 12.86
CA GLU A 99 26.04 -3.08 11.83
C GLU A 99 25.04 -3.62 10.80
N PHE A 100 25.39 -3.47 9.52
CA PHE A 100 24.59 -3.98 8.41
C PHE A 100 25.47 -4.43 7.24
N ASP A 101 24.99 -5.44 6.53
CA ASP A 101 25.68 -6.00 5.36
C ASP A 101 25.05 -5.51 4.05
N LYS A 102 23.72 -5.32 4.05
CA LYS A 102 22.93 -5.02 2.86
C LYS A 102 21.72 -4.15 3.20
N ILE A 103 21.38 -3.25 2.30
CA ILE A 103 20.14 -2.47 2.34
C ILE A 103 19.36 -2.73 1.06
N VAL A 104 18.07 -3.05 1.20
CA VAL A 104 17.13 -3.16 0.08
C VAL A 104 16.20 -1.97 0.14
N THR A 105 16.13 -1.22 -0.96
CA THR A 105 15.36 0.03 -1.03
C THR A 105 14.25 -0.07 -2.07
N LEU A 106 13.07 0.41 -1.71
CA LEU A 106 11.99 0.74 -2.64
C LEU A 106 11.62 2.21 -2.46
N TYR A 107 11.11 2.84 -3.50
CA TYR A 107 10.52 4.17 -3.41
C TYR A 107 9.02 4.09 -3.69
N LEU A 108 8.25 4.93 -3.01
CA LEU A 108 6.87 5.21 -3.38
C LEU A 108 6.81 6.66 -3.82
N ALA A 109 6.62 6.87 -5.13
CA ALA A 109 6.57 8.20 -5.73
C ALA A 109 5.14 8.63 -6.04
N ALA A 110 4.87 9.93 -5.92
CA ALA A 110 3.67 10.53 -6.48
C ALA A 110 3.66 10.38 -8.02
N ARG A 111 2.46 10.41 -8.61
CA ARG A 111 2.32 10.46 -10.07
C ARG A 111 2.90 11.76 -10.64
N ALA A 112 3.15 11.78 -11.94
CA ALA A 112 3.70 12.93 -12.63
C ALA A 112 2.86 14.20 -12.38
N GLY A 113 3.53 15.25 -11.90
CA GLY A 113 2.89 16.54 -11.58
C GLY A 113 2.16 16.59 -10.24
N GLN A 114 2.17 15.50 -9.46
CA GLN A 114 1.60 15.44 -8.12
C GLN A 114 2.69 15.34 -7.05
N LYS A 115 2.29 15.52 -5.79
CA LYS A 115 3.12 15.28 -4.61
C LYS A 115 2.31 14.49 -3.59
N LEU A 116 3.01 13.82 -2.69
CA LEU A 116 2.42 13.16 -1.54
C LEU A 116 2.30 14.18 -0.42
N HIS A 117 1.11 14.32 0.17
CA HIS A 117 0.86 15.21 1.30
C HIS A 117 1.15 14.49 2.62
N GLY A 118 1.72 15.21 3.58
CA GLY A 118 2.10 14.70 4.90
C GLY A 118 0.97 13.99 5.64
N PRO A 119 -0.22 14.59 5.80
CA PRO A 119 -1.34 13.94 6.49
C PRO A 119 -1.75 12.63 5.83
N ASP A 120 -1.80 12.59 4.51
CA ASP A 120 -2.15 11.38 3.76
C ASP A 120 -1.11 10.27 3.99
N ILE A 121 0.19 10.62 4.02
CA ILE A 121 1.27 9.67 4.31
C ILE A 121 1.11 9.08 5.71
N VAL A 122 0.80 9.90 6.72
CA VAL A 122 0.58 9.44 8.11
C VAL A 122 -0.55 8.41 8.13
N VAL A 123 -1.72 8.78 7.60
CA VAL A 123 -2.90 7.91 7.57
C VAL A 123 -2.62 6.62 6.77
N ALA A 124 -1.92 6.72 5.64
CA ALA A 124 -1.56 5.56 4.83
C ALA A 124 -0.57 4.63 5.54
N ALA A 125 0.41 5.19 6.24
CA ALA A 125 1.39 4.44 7.01
C ALA A 125 0.73 3.65 8.14
N GLU A 126 -0.15 4.29 8.91
CA GLU A 126 -0.90 3.64 10.00
C GLU A 126 -1.85 2.56 9.48
N LYS A 127 -2.59 2.85 8.39
CA LYS A 127 -3.45 1.84 7.72
C LYS A 127 -2.66 0.66 7.17
N ALA A 128 -1.38 0.85 6.84
CA ALA A 128 -0.45 -0.20 6.45
C ALA A 128 0.23 -0.90 7.64
N GLY A 129 -0.08 -0.48 8.87
CA GLY A 129 0.48 -1.04 10.11
C GLY A 129 1.94 -0.67 10.34
N LEU A 130 2.31 0.56 9.96
CA LEU A 130 3.56 1.19 10.34
C LEU A 130 3.33 2.07 11.58
N VAL A 131 4.37 2.22 12.39
CA VAL A 131 4.35 3.07 13.58
C VAL A 131 5.40 4.16 13.47
N TYR A 132 5.07 5.37 13.87
CA TYR A 132 6.02 6.47 13.94
C TYR A 132 6.94 6.30 15.15
N GLY A 133 8.24 6.60 15.00
CA GLY A 133 9.18 6.39 16.10
C GLY A 133 10.57 6.99 15.85
N TYR A 134 11.59 6.19 16.19
CA TYR A 134 13.00 6.56 16.21
C TYR A 134 13.43 7.30 14.93
N MET A 135 14.21 8.37 15.09
CA MET A 135 14.62 9.29 14.01
C MET A 135 13.47 10.05 13.31
N GLY A 136 12.25 10.02 13.86
CA GLY A 136 11.11 10.68 13.26
C GLY A 136 10.72 10.07 11.91
N VAL A 137 10.83 8.75 11.80
CA VAL A 137 10.42 7.99 10.61
C VAL A 137 9.40 6.91 10.99
N PHE A 138 8.80 6.26 9.99
CA PHE A 138 7.88 5.16 10.22
C PHE A 138 8.60 3.81 10.20
N HIS A 139 8.13 2.87 11.01
CA HIS A 139 8.73 1.56 11.17
C HIS A 139 7.68 0.46 11.07
N ARG A 140 8.03 -0.65 10.43
CA ARG A 140 7.35 -1.92 10.63
C ARG A 140 8.07 -2.68 11.72
N LEU A 141 7.41 -2.94 12.84
CA LEU A 141 8.00 -3.71 13.94
C LEU A 141 7.68 -5.20 13.82
N VAL A 142 8.44 -6.03 14.52
CA VAL A 142 8.12 -7.45 14.68
C VAL A 142 6.85 -7.57 15.53
N GLU A 143 5.89 -8.36 15.05
CA GLU A 143 4.63 -8.55 15.75
C GLU A 143 4.85 -9.15 17.13
N ASN A 144 4.22 -8.54 18.14
CA ASN A 144 4.37 -8.85 19.57
C ASN A 144 5.80 -8.72 20.15
N HIS A 145 6.78 -8.22 19.38
CA HIS A 145 8.18 -8.07 19.82
C HIS A 145 8.79 -6.74 19.34
N PRO A 146 8.23 -5.58 19.74
CA PRO A 146 8.70 -4.27 19.29
C PRO A 146 10.14 -3.95 19.73
N ASP A 147 10.62 -4.59 20.80
CA ASP A 147 11.96 -4.49 21.37
C ASP A 147 13.07 -5.03 20.45
N ARG A 148 12.72 -5.93 19.52
CA ARG A 148 13.69 -6.49 18.56
C ARG A 148 14.08 -5.51 17.45
N GLY A 149 13.46 -4.34 17.40
CA GLY A 149 13.67 -3.33 16.38
C GLY A 149 12.84 -3.56 15.12
N PRO A 150 13.07 -2.75 14.07
CA PRO A 150 12.24 -2.72 12.89
C PRO A 150 12.59 -3.86 11.93
N VAL A 151 11.56 -4.44 11.30
CA VAL A 151 11.69 -5.24 10.08
C VAL A 151 12.18 -4.36 8.94
N PHE A 152 11.55 -3.21 8.73
CA PHE A 152 11.99 -2.17 7.78
C PHE A 152 11.47 -0.80 8.24
N SER A 153 11.98 0.26 7.61
CA SER A 153 11.62 1.63 7.93
C SER A 153 11.25 2.42 6.67
N VAL A 154 10.50 3.53 6.85
CA VAL A 154 10.03 4.41 5.78
C VAL A 154 10.37 5.85 6.12
N ALA A 155 11.13 6.50 5.26
CA ALA A 155 11.61 7.88 5.43
C ALA A 155 11.19 8.77 4.26
N ASN A 156 11.21 10.08 4.47
CA ASN A 156 11.07 11.05 3.40
C ASN A 156 12.36 11.09 2.54
N ILE A 157 12.24 11.26 1.23
CA ILE A 157 13.44 11.43 0.37
C ILE A 157 14.04 12.83 0.49
N MET A 158 13.24 13.80 0.94
CA MET A 158 13.66 15.18 1.14
C MET A 158 14.41 15.30 2.46
N LYS A 159 15.50 16.08 2.48
CA LYS A 159 16.25 16.37 3.71
C LYS A 159 15.33 17.08 4.73
N PRO A 160 15.37 16.71 6.01
CA PRO A 160 16.36 15.83 6.67
C PRO A 160 16.08 14.31 6.53
N GLY A 161 14.95 13.90 5.97
CA GLY A 161 14.54 12.51 5.81
C GLY A 161 13.52 12.03 6.85
N SER A 162 13.33 12.79 7.92
CA SER A 162 12.27 12.59 8.90
C SER A 162 10.95 13.23 8.45
N PHE A 163 9.87 12.81 9.10
CA PHE A 163 8.56 13.46 9.04
C PHE A 163 8.41 14.35 10.27
N ASP A 164 8.39 15.66 10.07
CA ASP A 164 8.15 16.63 11.15
C ASP A 164 6.66 16.67 11.46
N MET A 165 6.26 15.98 12.51
CA MET A 165 4.88 15.88 12.98
C MET A 165 4.29 17.25 13.36
N ALA A 166 5.10 18.20 13.85
CA ALA A 166 4.60 19.52 14.21
C ALA A 166 4.17 20.35 12.98
N ASN A 167 4.79 20.11 11.82
CA ASN A 167 4.54 20.84 10.58
C ASN A 167 3.95 19.96 9.46
N ILE A 168 3.50 18.75 9.81
CA ILE A 168 3.14 17.69 8.83
C ILE A 168 2.01 18.11 7.90
N GLN A 169 1.10 18.99 8.35
CA GLN A 169 -0.01 19.53 7.57
C GLN A 169 0.44 20.28 6.30
N SER A 170 1.60 20.92 6.36
CA SER A 170 2.19 21.66 5.23
C SER A 170 3.21 20.84 4.44
N MET A 171 3.52 19.62 4.90
CA MET A 171 4.56 18.80 4.30
C MET A 171 4.07 18.24 2.96
N GLU A 172 4.89 18.41 1.93
CA GLU A 172 4.72 17.74 0.65
C GLU A 172 6.03 17.10 0.24
N THR A 173 5.97 15.92 -0.37
CA THR A 173 7.17 15.26 -0.88
C THR A 173 6.90 14.55 -2.21
N PRO A 174 7.86 14.56 -3.15
CA PRO A 174 7.70 13.81 -4.40
C PRO A 174 7.73 12.29 -4.19
N ALA A 175 8.38 11.79 -3.13
CA ALA A 175 8.40 10.37 -2.82
C ALA A 175 8.77 10.09 -1.35
N ILE A 176 8.50 8.86 -0.91
CA ILE A 176 9.03 8.29 0.33
C ILE A 176 9.86 7.03 0.01
N ALA A 177 10.81 6.69 0.86
CA ALA A 177 11.71 5.56 0.68
C ALA A 177 11.47 4.52 1.76
N PHE A 178 11.22 3.28 1.34
CA PHE A 178 11.24 2.09 2.19
C PHE A 178 12.64 1.52 2.17
N PHE A 179 13.22 1.23 3.32
CA PHE A 179 14.53 0.60 3.42
C PHE A 179 14.50 -0.55 4.43
N LEU A 180 14.87 -1.72 3.93
CA LEU A 180 15.09 -2.95 4.68
C LEU A 180 16.59 -3.12 4.87
N THR A 181 17.07 -2.97 6.09
CA THR A 181 18.48 -3.09 6.43
C THR A 181 18.74 -4.46 7.06
N LEU A 182 19.66 -5.24 6.48
CA LEU A 182 19.97 -6.61 6.85
C LEU A 182 21.30 -6.68 7.62
N PRO A 183 21.40 -7.48 8.70
CA PRO A 183 20.36 -8.37 9.23
C PRO A 183 19.16 -7.61 9.78
N ALA A 184 17.98 -8.16 9.51
CA ALA A 184 16.73 -7.76 10.14
C ALA A 184 16.44 -8.72 11.31
N PRO A 185 15.47 -8.39 12.19
CA PRO A 185 15.06 -9.28 13.29
C PRO A 185 14.36 -10.58 12.84
N VAL A 186 14.09 -10.71 11.54
CA VAL A 186 13.52 -11.88 10.88
C VAL A 186 14.38 -12.23 9.66
N ASN A 187 14.16 -13.41 9.08
CA ASN A 187 14.82 -13.84 7.85
C ASN A 187 14.64 -12.80 6.73
N ALA A 188 15.65 -12.63 5.87
CA ALA A 188 15.67 -11.54 4.89
C ALA A 188 14.51 -11.68 3.88
N LEU A 189 14.16 -12.90 3.49
CA LEU A 189 12.99 -13.17 2.65
C LEU A 189 11.68 -12.79 3.36
N ASP A 190 11.50 -13.16 4.62
CA ASP A 190 10.29 -12.84 5.38
C ASP A 190 10.13 -11.32 5.58
N ALA A 191 11.24 -10.61 5.80
CA ALA A 191 11.25 -9.15 5.88
C ALA A 191 10.78 -8.52 4.57
N TRP A 192 11.21 -9.07 3.42
CA TRP A 192 10.76 -8.64 2.10
C TRP A 192 9.29 -8.95 1.82
N GLU A 193 8.82 -10.16 2.17
CA GLU A 193 7.41 -10.52 2.06
C GLU A 193 6.51 -9.69 2.99
N THR A 194 7.08 -9.03 4.01
CA THR A 194 6.40 -8.01 4.81
C THR A 194 6.45 -6.62 4.16
N MET A 195 7.62 -6.23 3.63
CA MET A 195 7.84 -4.89 3.06
C MET A 195 7.09 -4.67 1.75
N LEU A 196 7.14 -5.61 0.81
CA LEU A 196 6.57 -5.43 -0.52
C LEU A 196 5.04 -5.20 -0.49
N PRO A 197 4.23 -6.02 0.21
CA PRO A 197 2.78 -5.77 0.31
C PRO A 197 2.45 -4.46 1.02
N THR A 198 3.25 -4.07 2.02
CA THR A 198 3.09 -2.78 2.71
C THR A 198 3.32 -1.61 1.75
N ALA A 199 4.39 -1.66 0.96
CA ALA A 199 4.68 -0.62 -0.03
C ALA A 199 3.60 -0.54 -1.12
N GLN A 200 3.10 -1.68 -1.60
CA GLN A 200 1.99 -1.74 -2.56
C GLN A 200 0.69 -1.16 -1.97
N ARG A 201 0.36 -1.52 -0.72
CA ARG A 201 -0.82 -0.98 -0.03
C ARG A 201 -0.73 0.53 0.18
N MET A 202 0.44 1.05 0.58
CA MET A 202 0.63 2.50 0.68
C MET A 202 0.51 3.17 -0.69
N ALA A 203 0.97 2.53 -1.76
CA ALA A 203 0.81 3.06 -3.11
C ALA A 203 -0.65 3.15 -3.52
N GLU A 204 -1.47 2.16 -3.19
CA GLU A 204 -2.93 2.20 -3.42
C GLU A 204 -3.61 3.32 -2.63
N LEU A 205 -3.23 3.50 -1.35
CA LEU A 205 -3.81 4.53 -0.48
C LEU A 205 -3.42 5.96 -0.89
N LEU A 206 -2.23 6.13 -1.46
CA LEU A 206 -1.68 7.43 -1.85
C LEU A 206 -1.79 7.72 -3.37
N ASP A 207 -2.44 6.84 -4.14
CA ASP A 207 -2.43 6.82 -5.60
C ASP A 207 -1.01 7.01 -6.20
N GLY A 208 -0.02 6.36 -5.60
CA GLY A 208 1.39 6.44 -5.98
C GLY A 208 1.87 5.27 -6.82
N VAL A 209 3.16 5.29 -7.17
CA VAL A 209 3.83 4.23 -7.93
C VAL A 209 5.02 3.71 -7.13
N VAL A 210 5.09 2.39 -6.94
CA VAL A 210 6.24 1.74 -6.32
C VAL A 210 7.36 1.62 -7.36
N LEU A 211 8.54 2.09 -7.00
CA LEU A 211 9.75 2.08 -7.80
C LEU A 211 10.85 1.27 -7.13
N ASP A 212 11.74 0.71 -7.93
CA ASP A 212 12.96 0.06 -7.47
C ASP A 212 14.09 1.08 -7.16
N GLU A 213 15.26 0.58 -6.76
CA GLU A 213 16.43 1.41 -6.44
C GLU A 213 16.88 2.33 -7.59
N GLN A 214 16.61 1.94 -8.83
CA GLN A 214 16.95 2.68 -10.05
C GLN A 214 15.83 3.63 -10.48
N ARG A 215 14.78 3.76 -9.66
CA ARG A 215 13.58 4.58 -9.91
C ARG A 215 12.74 4.09 -11.09
N ASN A 216 12.86 2.81 -11.45
CA ASN A 216 11.98 2.18 -12.44
C ASN A 216 10.75 1.61 -11.75
N ALA A 217 9.61 1.59 -12.43
CA ALA A 217 8.39 0.96 -11.91
C ALA A 217 8.65 -0.51 -11.53
N LEU A 218 8.23 -0.90 -10.33
CA LEU A 218 8.55 -2.21 -9.77
C LEU A 218 7.78 -3.32 -10.51
N GLY A 219 8.48 -4.04 -11.38
CA GLY A 219 7.94 -5.15 -12.17
C GLY A 219 8.13 -6.53 -11.53
N ARG A 220 7.39 -7.52 -12.02
CA ARG A 220 7.45 -8.93 -11.55
C ARG A 220 8.86 -9.53 -11.63
N GLN A 221 9.60 -9.25 -12.70
CA GLN A 221 10.96 -9.74 -12.87
C GLN A 221 11.90 -9.19 -11.80
N ARG A 222 11.80 -7.89 -11.49
CA ARG A 222 12.62 -7.26 -10.45
C ARG A 222 12.27 -7.79 -9.06
N ILE A 223 10.99 -7.99 -8.77
CA ILE A 223 10.52 -8.64 -7.52
C ILE A 223 11.12 -10.05 -7.37
N ALA A 224 11.06 -10.86 -8.43
CA ALA A 224 11.62 -12.22 -8.40
C ALA A 224 13.14 -12.21 -8.17
N HIS A 225 13.84 -11.28 -8.83
CA HIS A 225 15.27 -11.13 -8.66
C HIS A 225 15.66 -10.73 -7.22
N ILE A 226 14.99 -9.72 -6.63
CA ILE A 226 15.23 -9.33 -5.23
C ILE A 226 14.97 -10.52 -4.29
N ARG A 227 13.90 -11.27 -4.52
CA ARG A 227 13.58 -12.48 -3.75
C ARG A 227 14.71 -13.52 -3.79
N ASP A 228 15.28 -13.76 -4.97
CA ASP A 228 16.39 -14.72 -5.13
C ASP A 228 17.68 -14.23 -4.48
N GLU A 229 17.97 -12.93 -4.53
CA GLU A 229 19.10 -12.33 -3.81
C GLU A 229 18.97 -12.50 -2.29
N LEU A 230 17.77 -12.29 -1.74
CA LEU A 230 17.51 -12.42 -0.30
C LEU A 230 17.63 -13.87 0.16
N ARG A 231 17.13 -14.82 -0.63
CA ARG A 231 17.35 -16.25 -0.38
C ARG A 231 18.84 -16.61 -0.39
N ALA A 232 19.61 -16.03 -1.31
CA ALA A 232 21.05 -16.27 -1.37
C ALA A 232 21.78 -15.67 -0.14
N TYR A 233 21.36 -14.48 0.28
CA TYR A 233 21.87 -13.83 1.49
C TYR A 233 21.66 -14.68 2.74
N ASP A 234 20.44 -15.19 2.97
CA ASP A 234 20.16 -16.02 4.13
C ASP A 234 20.97 -17.33 4.12
N ARG A 235 21.06 -18.00 2.96
CA ARG A 235 21.90 -19.22 2.83
C ARG A 235 23.38 -18.98 3.15
N GLN A 236 23.92 -17.83 2.76
CA GLN A 236 25.32 -17.49 3.04
C GLN A 236 25.56 -17.24 4.54
N ARG A 237 24.57 -16.69 5.25
CA ARG A 237 24.64 -16.45 6.69
C ARG A 237 24.42 -17.71 7.53
N GLU A 238 23.58 -18.63 7.06
CA GLU A 238 23.31 -19.91 7.74
C GLU A 238 24.41 -20.95 7.51
N ALA A 239 25.22 -20.81 6.46
CA ALA A 239 26.30 -21.73 6.17
C ALA A 239 27.35 -21.70 7.30
N PRO A 240 27.64 -22.83 7.98
CA PRO A 240 28.71 -22.90 8.95
C PRO A 240 30.04 -22.48 8.30
N PRO A 241 30.95 -21.81 9.03
CA PRO A 241 32.26 -21.49 8.48
C PRO A 241 32.90 -22.81 8.01
N LEU A 242 33.34 -22.84 6.74
CA LEU A 242 34.02 -24.00 6.16
C LEU A 242 35.27 -24.30 7.00
N THR A 243 35.12 -25.17 8.00
CA THR A 243 36.26 -25.75 8.70
C THR A 243 37.02 -26.55 7.67
N LYS A 244 38.17 -26.03 7.23
CA LYS A 244 39.09 -26.75 6.35
C LYS A 244 39.30 -28.14 6.95
N PRO A 245 39.05 -29.24 6.22
CA PRO A 245 39.34 -30.56 6.75
C PRO A 245 40.84 -30.60 7.10
N ALA A 246 41.14 -31.05 8.32
CA ALA A 246 42.51 -31.27 8.75
C ALA A 246 43.18 -32.21 7.73
N ARG A 247 44.19 -31.67 7.03
CA ARG A 247 45.06 -32.48 6.18
C ARG A 247 45.83 -33.41 7.13
N TRP A 248 45.44 -34.68 7.14
CA TRP A 248 46.24 -35.77 7.70
C TRP A 248 47.20 -36.29 6.64
#